data_AF-A0A9P4LTV6-F1
#
_entry.id   AF-A0A9P4LTV6-F1
#
_cell.length_a   1.000
_cell.length_b   1.000
_cell.length_c   1.000
_cell.angle_alpha   90.00
_cell.angle_beta   90.00
_cell.angle_gamma   90.00
#
_symmetry.space_group_name_H-M   'P 1'
#
loop_
_entity.id
_entity.type
_entity.pdbx_description
1 polymer ?
#
loop_
_entity_poly.entity_id
_entity_poly.type
_entity_poly.pdbx_seq_one_letter_code
_entity_poly.pdbx_strand_id
1 'polypeptide(L)'
;DFEDTEWNYCSRSSKVAMERGCIMEPLFYGWMPRQCSWREFSDQWPVFEDRQWYSDVNMTIPIPVEDLWAGRYVHIYTSKYHGEHCLFQWRKLQYAMDQRKEFLDKKTISVHHTSHCADQISQGCEAPNDRNDVELGFYRCRRTIW
;
A
#
# COMPACT_ATOMS: atom_id res chain seq x y z
N ASP A 1 21.82 -10.70 6.32
CA ASP A 1 21.57 -9.56 5.43
C ASP A 1 21.01 -10.06 4.11
N PHE A 2 19.77 -9.66 3.80
CA PHE A 2 19.28 -9.75 2.43
C PHE A 2 19.77 -8.48 1.74
N GLU A 3 20.94 -8.55 1.12
CA GLU A 3 21.47 -7.42 0.35
C GLU A 3 20.49 -7.03 -0.78
N ASP A 4 20.50 -5.75 -1.14
CA ASP A 4 19.71 -5.20 -2.25
C ASP A 4 20.24 -5.80 -3.56
N THR A 5 19.56 -6.84 -4.05
CA THR A 5 19.87 -7.59 -5.28
C THR A 5 18.74 -7.39 -6.29
N GLU A 6 18.93 -7.84 -7.53
CA GLU A 6 17.96 -7.56 -8.61
C GLU A 6 16.57 -8.15 -8.35
N TRP A 7 16.47 -9.26 -7.61
CA TRP A 7 15.18 -9.90 -7.34
C TRP A 7 14.35 -9.19 -6.25
N ASN A 8 14.99 -8.48 -5.31
CA ASN A 8 14.34 -7.85 -4.16
C ASN A 8 14.41 -6.30 -4.13
N TYR A 9 15.08 -5.67 -5.11
CA TYR A 9 15.29 -4.23 -5.12
C TYR A 9 15.07 -3.56 -6.50
N CYS A 10 14.14 -2.60 -6.52
CA CYS A 10 13.70 -1.89 -7.72
C CYS A 10 14.50 -0.63 -8.08
N SER A 11 15.64 -0.36 -7.43
CA SER A 11 16.36 0.92 -7.60
C SER A 11 15.60 2.13 -7.06
N ARG A 12 16.22 3.31 -7.16
CA ARG A 12 15.63 4.64 -6.85
C ARG A 12 15.26 5.43 -8.11
N SER A 13 15.14 4.76 -9.26
CA SER A 13 14.81 5.37 -10.54
C SER A 13 13.69 4.59 -11.20
N SER A 14 12.59 5.27 -11.58
CA SER A 14 11.48 4.65 -12.29
C SER A 14 11.92 3.98 -13.59
N LYS A 15 12.87 4.59 -14.31
CA LYS A 15 13.45 4.01 -15.52
C LYS A 15 14.07 2.63 -15.23
N VAL A 16 14.97 2.56 -14.24
CA VAL A 16 15.67 1.33 -13.87
C VAL A 16 14.69 0.30 -13.28
N ALA A 17 13.69 0.74 -12.51
CA ALA A 17 12.66 -0.13 -11.97
C ALA A 17 11.86 -0.83 -13.07
N MET A 18 11.44 -0.08 -14.10
CA MET A 18 10.77 -0.63 -15.28
C MET A 18 11.67 -1.59 -16.07
N GLU A 19 12.94 -1.23 -16.29
CA GLU A 19 13.94 -2.09 -16.96
C GLU A 19 14.15 -3.41 -16.20
N ARG A 20 14.09 -3.39 -14.86
CA ARG A 20 14.14 -4.59 -13.99
C ARG A 20 12.83 -5.36 -13.91
N GLY A 21 11.76 -4.89 -14.57
CA GLY A 21 10.46 -5.53 -14.56
C GLY A 21 9.72 -5.43 -13.23
N CYS A 22 10.04 -4.42 -12.41
CA CYS A 22 9.25 -4.08 -11.23
C CYS A 22 7.86 -3.58 -11.61
N ILE A 23 6.93 -3.68 -10.66
CA ILE A 23 5.52 -3.33 -10.85
C ILE A 23 5.23 -2.05 -10.06
N MET A 24 4.63 -1.05 -10.70
CA MET A 24 4.09 0.12 -9.99
C MET A 24 2.90 -0.33 -9.14
N GLU A 25 2.96 -0.10 -7.83
CA GLU A 25 1.84 -0.35 -6.92
C GLU A 25 1.15 0.98 -6.58
N PRO A 26 -0.05 1.25 -7.14
CA PRO A 26 -0.69 2.56 -7.05
C PRO A 26 -0.92 3.05 -5.63
N LEU A 27 -1.43 2.16 -4.78
CA LEU A 27 -1.75 2.52 -3.39
C LEU A 27 -0.51 2.70 -2.53
N PHE A 28 0.68 2.32 -2.99
CA PHE A 28 1.95 2.65 -2.34
C PHE A 28 2.64 3.84 -2.97
N TYR A 29 2.22 4.22 -4.17
CA TYR A 29 2.93 5.06 -5.11
C TYR A 29 4.42 4.70 -5.17
N GLY A 30 4.71 3.45 -5.56
CA GLY A 30 6.08 2.95 -5.56
C GLY A 30 6.28 1.68 -6.39
N TRP A 31 7.52 1.51 -6.84
CA TRP A 31 7.95 0.33 -7.60
C TRP A 31 8.22 -0.85 -6.66
N MET A 32 7.50 -1.95 -6.89
CA MET A 32 7.61 -3.18 -6.13
C MET A 32 8.30 -4.28 -6.92
N PRO A 33 9.15 -5.09 -6.26
CA PRO A 33 9.60 -6.35 -6.84
C PRO A 33 8.39 -7.20 -7.19
N ARG A 34 8.45 -7.89 -8.33
CA ARG A 34 7.32 -8.66 -8.88
C ARG A 34 6.75 -9.68 -7.89
N GLN A 35 7.59 -10.28 -7.06
CA GLN A 35 7.18 -11.29 -6.07
C GLN A 35 6.32 -10.68 -4.93
N CYS A 36 6.44 -9.37 -4.69
CA CYS A 36 5.72 -8.63 -3.65
C CYS A 36 4.51 -7.85 -4.19
N SER A 37 4.21 -7.95 -5.49
CA SER A 37 3.06 -7.29 -6.13
C SER A 37 2.11 -8.35 -6.69
N TRP A 38 0.84 -8.27 -6.31
CA TRP A 38 -0.16 -9.30 -6.59
C TRP A 38 -1.35 -8.64 -7.26
N ARG A 39 -1.44 -8.75 -8.59
CA ARG A 39 -2.50 -8.09 -9.37
C ARG A 39 -3.88 -8.53 -8.92
N GLU A 40 -4.06 -9.80 -8.56
CA GLU A 40 -5.34 -10.31 -8.07
C GLU A 40 -5.82 -9.63 -6.77
N PHE A 41 -4.90 -9.02 -6.02
CA PHE A 41 -5.18 -8.21 -4.85
C PHE A 41 -5.30 -6.73 -5.21
N SER A 42 -4.33 -6.18 -5.95
CA SER A 42 -4.24 -4.76 -6.26
C SER A 42 -5.37 -4.27 -7.18
N ASP A 43 -5.81 -5.08 -8.14
CA ASP A 43 -6.87 -4.73 -9.11
C ASP A 43 -8.25 -4.52 -8.44
N GLN A 44 -8.39 -4.91 -7.16
CA GLN A 44 -9.61 -4.64 -6.37
C GLN A 44 -9.74 -3.16 -5.96
N TRP A 45 -8.67 -2.36 -6.12
CA TRP A 45 -8.60 -0.96 -5.67
C TRP A 45 -7.94 -0.06 -6.74
N PRO A 46 -8.69 0.42 -7.76
CA PRO A 46 -8.15 1.17 -8.91
C PRO A 46 -7.86 2.66 -8.61
N VAL A 47 -6.85 2.93 -7.78
CA VAL A 47 -6.64 4.23 -7.11
C VAL A 47 -6.04 5.33 -7.99
N PHE A 48 -5.41 5.01 -9.12
CA PHE A 48 -4.99 6.04 -10.08
C PHE A 48 -6.13 6.54 -10.97
N GLU A 49 -7.12 5.68 -11.23
CA GLU A 49 -8.22 5.95 -12.14
C GLU A 49 -9.50 6.43 -11.43
N ASP A 50 -9.69 6.10 -10.16
CA ASP A 50 -10.91 6.44 -9.41
C ASP A 50 -10.90 7.86 -8.81
N ARG A 51 -9.80 8.61 -8.94
CA ARG A 51 -9.64 9.98 -8.46
C ARG A 51 -8.66 10.78 -9.30
N GLN A 52 -8.67 12.08 -9.09
CA GLN A 52 -7.74 12.99 -9.74
C GLN A 52 -6.47 13.19 -8.92
N TRP A 53 -5.34 13.27 -9.62
CA TRP A 53 -4.01 13.46 -9.07
C TRP A 53 -3.38 14.72 -9.64
N TYR A 54 -2.52 15.36 -8.86
CA TYR A 54 -1.91 16.64 -9.19
C TYR A 54 -0.42 16.64 -8.90
N SER A 55 0.34 17.41 -9.68
CA SER A 55 1.80 17.54 -9.51
C SER A 55 2.19 18.63 -8.52
N ASP A 56 1.25 19.47 -8.12
CA ASP A 56 1.45 20.60 -7.22
C ASP A 56 0.55 20.51 -5.98
N VAL A 57 1.05 21.04 -4.87
CA VAL A 57 0.35 21.02 -3.57
C VAL A 57 -0.97 21.78 -3.58
N ASN A 58 -1.11 22.79 -4.45
CA ASN A 58 -2.35 23.55 -4.59
C ASN A 58 -3.41 22.78 -5.42
N MET A 59 -3.06 21.60 -5.93
CA MET A 59 -3.94 20.73 -6.71
C MET A 59 -4.52 21.43 -7.96
N THR A 60 -3.66 22.11 -8.73
CA THR A 60 -4.07 22.88 -9.91
C THR A 60 -3.61 22.29 -11.23
N ILE A 61 -2.55 21.49 -11.23
CA ILE A 61 -1.93 20.89 -12.41
C ILE A 61 -2.20 19.38 -12.38
N PRO A 62 -3.19 18.90 -13.15
CA PRO A 62 -3.55 17.48 -13.14
C PRO A 62 -2.46 16.61 -13.79
N ILE A 63 -2.27 15.40 -13.27
CA ILE A 63 -1.36 14.39 -13.81
C ILE A 63 -2.17 13.38 -14.64
N PRO A 64 -1.78 13.10 -15.89
CA PRO A 64 -2.36 12.01 -16.68
C PRO A 64 -2.12 10.64 -16.05
N VAL A 65 -3.08 9.72 -16.17
CA VAL A 65 -3.00 8.38 -15.57
C VAL A 65 -1.76 7.61 -16.04
N GLU A 66 -1.41 7.72 -17.32
CA GLU A 66 -0.20 7.13 -17.90
C GLU A 66 1.09 7.60 -17.22
N ASP A 67 1.13 8.84 -16.74
CA ASP A 67 2.29 9.41 -16.06
C ASP A 67 2.39 8.94 -14.59
N LEU A 68 1.25 8.66 -13.96
CA LEU A 68 1.19 8.00 -12.64
C LEU A 68 1.74 6.58 -12.73
N TRP A 69 1.27 5.78 -13.68
CA TRP A 69 1.75 4.41 -13.90
C TRP A 69 3.22 4.36 -14.29
N ALA A 70 3.71 5.35 -15.04
CA ALA A 70 5.12 5.48 -15.39
C ALA A 70 5.98 6.07 -14.26
N GLY A 71 5.37 6.48 -13.13
CA GLY A 71 6.09 7.05 -11.98
C GLY A 71 6.95 8.25 -12.35
N ARG A 72 6.42 9.17 -13.17
CA ARG A 72 7.17 10.34 -13.68
C ARG A 72 7.38 11.44 -12.64
N TYR A 73 6.55 11.47 -11.60
CA TYR A 73 6.57 12.50 -10.57
C TYR A 73 7.08 11.92 -9.24
N VAL A 74 7.97 12.60 -8.54
CA VAL A 74 8.43 12.14 -7.21
C VAL A 74 7.36 12.40 -6.14
N HIS A 75 6.62 13.50 -6.30
CA HIS A 75 5.54 13.91 -5.41
C HIS A 75 4.26 14.08 -6.20
N ILE A 76 3.17 13.52 -5.68
CA ILE A 76 1.83 13.63 -6.25
C ILE A 76 0.84 13.92 -5.13
N TYR A 77 -0.22 14.64 -5.47
CA TYR A 77 -1.20 15.16 -4.52
C TYR A 77 -2.60 14.74 -4.94
N THR A 78 -3.44 14.39 -3.97
CA THR A 78 -4.87 14.12 -4.15
C THR A 78 -5.60 14.37 -2.84
N SER A 79 -6.92 14.56 -2.88
CA SER A 79 -7.74 14.84 -1.70
C SER A 79 -7.97 13.62 -0.82
N LYS A 80 -7.84 12.41 -1.37
CA LYS A 80 -8.06 11.14 -0.67
C LYS A 80 -6.92 10.19 -1.01
N TYR A 81 -6.11 9.81 -0.03
CA TYR A 81 -5.05 8.80 -0.25
C TYR A 81 -4.62 8.15 1.04
N HIS A 82 -4.26 8.94 2.06
CA HIS A 82 -3.56 8.43 3.24
C HIS A 82 -4.34 7.35 4.00
N GLY A 83 -5.63 7.57 4.29
CA GLY A 83 -6.46 6.54 4.95
C GLY A 83 -6.61 5.25 4.11
N GLU A 84 -6.75 5.38 2.79
CA GLU A 84 -6.84 4.22 1.90
C GLU A 84 -5.51 3.50 1.73
N HIS A 85 -4.39 4.22 1.68
CA HIS A 85 -3.04 3.69 1.71
C HIS A 85 -2.86 2.82 2.96
N CYS A 86 -3.17 3.36 4.14
CA CYS A 86 -3.07 2.64 5.41
C CYS A 86 -3.96 1.38 5.43
N LEU A 87 -5.22 1.51 5.00
CA LEU A 87 -6.15 0.38 4.95
C LEU A 87 -5.71 -0.69 3.93
N PHE A 88 -5.16 -0.28 2.79
CA PHE A 88 -4.64 -1.20 1.78
C PHE A 88 -3.45 -1.99 2.29
N GLN A 89 -2.53 -1.37 3.02
CA GLN A 89 -1.42 -2.10 3.64
C GLN A 89 -1.88 -3.13 4.66
N TRP A 90 -2.88 -2.79 5.48
CA TRP A 90 -3.48 -3.74 6.41
C TRP A 90 -4.12 -4.93 5.67
N ARG A 91 -4.89 -4.66 4.62
CA ARG A 91 -5.49 -5.69 3.76
C ARG A 91 -4.41 -6.56 3.09
N LYS A 92 -3.32 -5.95 2.64
CA LYS A 92 -2.20 -6.64 1.98
C LYS A 92 -1.49 -7.60 2.93
N LEU A 93 -1.27 -7.17 4.18
CA LEU A 93 -0.70 -8.02 5.23
C LEU A 93 -1.62 -9.22 5.52
N GLN A 94 -2.91 -8.97 5.72
CA GLN A 94 -3.90 -10.03 5.95
C GLN A 94 -3.98 -11.01 4.76
N TYR A 95 -3.98 -10.50 3.53
CA TYR A 95 -3.96 -11.30 2.31
C TYR A 95 -2.70 -12.16 2.22
N ALA A 96 -1.53 -11.60 2.53
CA ALA A 96 -0.26 -12.33 2.54
C ALA A 96 -0.27 -13.49 3.53
N MET A 97 -0.83 -13.27 4.73
CA MET A 97 -0.96 -14.28 5.78
C MET A 97 -1.92 -15.39 5.38
N ASP A 98 -3.10 -15.04 4.86
CA ASP A 98 -4.15 -15.99 4.46
C ASP A 98 -3.69 -16.87 3.29
N GLN A 99 -3.11 -16.24 2.27
CA GLN A 99 -2.62 -16.90 1.06
C GLN A 99 -1.21 -17.50 1.21
N ARG A 100 -0.61 -17.39 2.40
CA ARG A 100 0.73 -17.92 2.70
C ARG A 100 1.81 -17.44 1.71
N LYS A 101 1.76 -16.15 1.35
CA LYS A 101 2.72 -15.56 0.40
C LYS A 101 4.13 -15.63 0.99
N GLU A 102 5.08 -16.05 0.15
CA GLU A 102 6.50 -16.23 0.56
C GLU A 102 7.23 -14.90 0.78
N PHE A 103 6.90 -13.89 -0.02
CA PHE A 103 7.54 -12.57 0.01
C PHE A 103 6.54 -11.48 0.31
N LEU A 104 6.94 -10.45 1.04
CA LEU A 104 6.13 -9.26 1.29
C LEU A 104 7.05 -8.04 1.31
N ASP A 105 6.53 -6.88 0.89
CA ASP A 105 7.33 -5.67 0.77
C ASP A 105 7.73 -5.10 2.15
N LYS A 106 8.89 -4.43 2.19
CA LYS A 106 9.47 -3.85 3.40
C LYS A 106 8.53 -2.85 4.09
N LYS A 107 7.72 -2.12 3.33
CA LYS A 107 6.85 -1.07 3.85
C LYS A 107 5.61 -1.66 4.55
N THR A 108 5.14 -2.84 4.14
CA THR A 108 4.07 -3.59 4.82
C THR A 108 4.57 -4.32 6.07
N ILE A 109 5.76 -4.93 6.04
CA ILE A 109 6.31 -5.64 7.22
C ILE A 109 6.92 -4.71 8.28
N SER A 110 7.10 -3.43 7.96
CA SER A 110 7.69 -2.45 8.88
C SER A 110 6.74 -2.16 10.05
N VAL A 111 7.13 -2.56 11.26
CA VAL A 111 6.36 -2.29 12.48
C VAL A 111 6.11 -0.79 12.66
N HIS A 112 7.14 0.05 12.47
CA HIS A 112 7.00 1.49 12.57
C HIS A 112 5.93 2.04 11.62
N HIS A 113 5.92 1.57 10.37
CA HIS A 113 4.96 2.04 9.38
C HIS A 113 3.55 1.50 9.66
N THR A 114 3.43 0.24 10.07
CA THR A 114 2.16 -0.39 10.45
C THR A 114 1.53 0.28 11.67
N SER A 115 2.33 0.68 12.67
CA SER A 115 1.83 1.45 13.82
C SER A 115 1.25 2.79 13.39
N HIS A 116 1.96 3.54 12.54
CA HIS A 116 1.43 4.77 11.94
C HIS A 116 0.11 4.53 11.18
N CYS A 117 0.02 3.44 10.41
CA CYS A 117 -1.22 3.09 9.71
C CYS A 117 -2.37 2.80 10.66
N ALA A 118 -2.13 2.08 11.75
CA ALA A 118 -3.14 1.79 12.76
C ALA A 118 -3.66 3.07 13.43
N ASP A 119 -2.76 3.99 13.78
CA ASP A 119 -3.12 5.29 14.36
C ASP A 119 -3.91 6.16 13.36
N GLN A 120 -3.60 6.08 12.07
CA GLN A 120 -4.34 6.81 11.04
C GLN A 120 -5.75 6.25 10.84
N ILE A 121 -5.90 4.94 10.86
CA ILE A 121 -7.21 4.29 10.72
C ILE A 121 -8.10 4.58 11.96
N SER A 122 -7.52 4.67 13.16
CA SER A 122 -8.29 4.88 14.39
C SER A 122 -8.86 6.30 14.55
N GLN A 123 -8.29 7.30 13.87
CA GLN A 123 -8.66 8.71 14.05
C GLN A 123 -10.04 9.10 13.47
N GLY A 124 -10.68 8.25 12.66
CA GLY A 124 -11.81 8.67 11.82
C GLY A 124 -13.12 7.90 11.95
N CYS A 125 -13.29 7.01 12.93
CA CYS A 125 -14.30 5.94 12.80
C CYS A 125 -15.55 6.03 13.68
N GLU A 126 -15.61 6.89 14.69
CA GLU A 126 -16.75 6.90 15.63
C GLU A 126 -17.32 8.32 15.79
N ALA A 127 -18.62 8.48 15.51
CA ALA A 127 -19.34 9.70 15.81
C ALA A 127 -19.63 9.80 17.32
N PRO A 128 -19.84 11.01 17.87
CA PRO A 128 -20.02 11.21 19.32
C PRO A 128 -21.15 10.42 19.99
N ASN A 129 -22.11 9.90 19.21
CA ASN A 129 -23.28 9.16 19.71
C ASN A 129 -23.33 7.70 19.21
N ASP A 130 -22.25 7.22 18.59
CA ASP A 130 -22.21 5.82 18.15
C ASP A 130 -22.22 4.88 19.35
N ARG A 131 -22.94 3.78 19.20
CA ARG A 131 -22.99 2.70 20.20
C ARG A 131 -22.28 1.50 19.61
N ASN A 132 -21.12 1.19 20.16
CA ASN A 132 -20.40 -0.03 19.84
C ASN A 132 -20.85 -1.15 20.77
N ASP A 133 -21.30 -2.27 20.20
CA ASP A 133 -21.53 -3.50 20.93
C ASP A 133 -20.22 -4.30 21.02
N VAL A 134 -19.78 -4.61 22.23
CA VAL A 134 -18.52 -5.30 22.50
C VAL A 134 -18.81 -6.57 23.28
N GLU A 135 -18.67 -7.71 22.63
CA GLU A 135 -18.89 -9.02 23.23
C GLU A 135 -17.58 -9.62 23.77
N LEU A 136 -17.65 -10.25 24.95
CA LEU A 136 -16.54 -11.02 25.49
C LEU A 136 -16.30 -12.27 24.64
N GLY A 137 -15.27 -12.25 23.81
CA GLY A 137 -14.88 -13.40 22.99
C GLY A 137 -13.92 -14.37 23.68
N PHE A 138 -14.12 -15.68 23.46
CA PHE A 138 -13.24 -16.76 23.92
C PHE A 138 -12.47 -17.38 22.74
N TYR A 139 -11.34 -16.77 22.38
CA TYR A 139 -10.60 -17.12 21.17
C TYR A 139 -9.58 -18.25 21.41
N ARG A 140 -9.25 -19.01 20.35
CA ARG A 140 -8.21 -20.06 20.37
C ARG A 140 -7.01 -19.63 19.56
N CYS A 141 -5.82 -19.80 20.10
CA CYS A 141 -4.59 -19.64 19.35
C CYS A 141 -4.38 -20.82 18.38
N ARG A 142 -3.74 -20.55 17.24
CA ARG A 142 -3.25 -21.56 16.30
C ARG A 142 -1.77 -21.26 16.03
N ARG A 143 -1.00 -22.30 15.78
CA ARG A 143 0.41 -22.16 15.39
C ARG A 143 0.47 -21.40 14.06
N THR A 144 1.29 -20.34 14.00
CA THR A 144 1.59 -19.69 12.73
C THR A 144 2.39 -20.64 11.85
N ILE A 145 2.15 -20.52 10.55
CA ILE A 145 2.80 -21.31 9.49
C ILE A 145 4.08 -20.65 8.96
N TRP A 146 4.40 -19.47 9.50
CA TRP A 146 5.71 -18.82 9.47
C TRP A 146 6.32 -18.89 10.88
#